data_AF-M4RUU9-F1
#
_entry.id   AF-M4RUU9-F1
#
_cell.length_a   1.000
_cell.length_b   1.000
_cell.length_c   1.000
_cell.angle_alpha   90.00
_cell.angle_beta   90.00
_cell.angle_gamma   90.00
#
_symmetry.space_group_name_H-M   'P 1'
#
loop_
_entity.id
_entity.type
_entity.pdbx_description
1 polymer ?
#
loop_
_entity_poly.entity_id
_entity_poly.type
_entity_poly.pdbx_seq_one_letter_code
_entity_poly.pdbx_strand_id
1 'polypeptide(L)' 'MNQVNGAKFLLTLIPHSLKETIIGLYKLGTKVNLEVDVIARYIERLMLGDKAAEPSSQDGKKDISMAFLAENGYLK' A
#
# COMPACT_ATOMS: atom_id res chain seq x y z
N MET A 1 3.99 -14.45 -3.02
CA MET A 1 2.55 -14.48 -2.67
C MET A 1 1.93 -15.59 -3.49
N ASN A 2 1.25 -16.52 -2.86
CA ASN A 2 0.87 -17.76 -3.55
C ASN A 2 -0.53 -17.65 -4.14
N GLN A 3 -1.44 -16.97 -3.44
CA GLN A 3 -2.82 -16.74 -3.88
C GLN A 3 -3.34 -15.42 -3.32
N VAL A 4 -4.24 -14.78 -4.07
CA VAL A 4 -4.91 -13.52 -3.71
C VAL A 4 -6.39 -13.65 -4.03
N ASN A 5 -7.25 -13.24 -3.09
CA ASN A 5 -8.70 -13.15 -3.29
C ASN A 5 -9.24 -11.90 -2.58
N GLY A 6 -9.45 -10.82 -3.36
CA GLY A 6 -9.78 -9.51 -2.84
C GLY A 6 -8.73 -9.05 -1.81
N ALA A 7 -9.18 -8.70 -0.61
CA ALA A 7 -8.31 -8.26 0.49
C ALA A 7 -7.68 -9.41 1.30
N LYS A 8 -7.74 -10.67 0.82
CA LYS A 8 -7.14 -11.84 1.48
C LYS A 8 -6.03 -12.40 0.63
N PHE A 9 -4.95 -12.84 1.29
CA PHE A 9 -3.82 -13.45 0.61
C PHE A 9 -3.18 -14.58 1.41
N LEU A 10 -2.54 -15.49 0.67
CA LEU A 10 -1.87 -16.65 1.24
C LEU A 10 -0.36 -16.58 0.98
N LEU A 11 0.41 -16.94 2.01
CA LEU A 11 1.86 -17.03 1.99
C LEU A 11 2.28 -18.43 2.41
N THR A 12 3.27 -18.99 1.73
CA THR A 12 3.97 -20.18 2.20
C THR A 12 5.25 -19.76 2.92
N LEU A 13 5.47 -20.31 4.11
CA LEU A 13 6.65 -20.02 4.92
C LEU A 13 7.55 -21.25 4.97
N ILE A 14 8.84 -21.05 4.73
CA ILE A 14 9.83 -22.11 4.90
C ILE A 14 10.25 -22.21 6.38
N PRO A 15 10.77 -23.38 6.82
CA PRO A 15 11.14 -23.60 8.22
C PRO A 15 12.12 -22.57 8.78
N HIS A 16 13.08 -22.11 7.96
CA HIS A 16 14.05 -21.10 8.38
C HIS A 16 13.38 -19.77 8.75
N SER A 17 12.48 -19.25 7.90
CA SER A 17 11.75 -18.00 8.18
C SER A 17 10.83 -18.13 9.41
N LEU A 18 10.23 -19.29 9.64
CA LEU A 18 9.44 -19.55 10.86
C LEU A 18 10.30 -19.49 12.13
N LYS A 19 11.55 -19.95 12.05
CA LYS A 19 12.49 -19.99 13.17
C LYS A 19 13.15 -18.64 13.44
N GLU A 20 13.54 -17.93 12.39
CA GLU A 20 14.35 -16.71 12.49
C GLU A 20 13.52 -15.41 12.53
N THR A 21 12.18 -15.51 12.53
CA THR A 21 11.29 -14.33 12.61
C THR A 21 10.20 -14.53 13.65
N ILE A 22 9.49 -13.45 14.00
CA ILE A 22 8.40 -13.48 14.97
C ILE A 22 7.11 -14.13 14.43
N ILE A 23 7.04 -14.45 13.14
CA ILE A 23 5.84 -15.00 12.49
C ILE A 23 5.33 -16.28 13.16
N GLY A 24 6.24 -17.13 13.67
CA GLY A 24 5.85 -18.36 14.37
C GLY A 24 5.06 -18.14 15.66
N LEU A 25 5.05 -16.91 16.19
CA LEU A 25 4.34 -16.53 17.42
C LEU A 25 2.96 -15.90 17.14
N TYR A 26 2.64 -15.63 15.87
CA TYR A 26 1.40 -14.97 15.50
C TYR A 26 0.19 -15.86 15.79
N LYS A 27 -0.92 -15.20 16.15
CA LYS A 27 -2.21 -15.84 16.42
C LYS A 27 -3.27 -15.19 15.53
N LEU A 28 -4.43 -15.82 15.46
CA LEU A 28 -5.58 -15.22 14.78
C LEU A 28 -5.86 -13.82 15.35
N GLY A 29 -6.01 -12.85 14.45
CA GLY A 29 -6.21 -11.44 14.82
C GLY A 29 -4.92 -10.63 15.07
N THR A 30 -3.73 -11.24 15.01
CA THR A 30 -2.47 -10.48 15.08
C THR A 30 -2.42 -9.45 13.96
N LYS A 31 -2.26 -8.18 14.33
CA LYS A 31 -1.98 -7.10 13.37
C LYS A 31 -0.52 -7.18 12.95
N VAL A 32 -0.29 -6.99 11.65
CA VAL A 32 1.06 -7.00 11.06
C VAL A 32 1.26 -5.74 10.24
N ASN A 33 2.51 -5.37 10.05
CA ASN A 33 2.87 -4.33 9.09
C ASN A 33 2.79 -4.94 7.68
N LEU A 34 2.12 -4.23 6.78
CA LEU A 34 2.07 -4.57 5.36
C LEU A 34 2.79 -3.47 4.60
N GLU A 35 3.87 -3.86 3.92
CA GLU A 35 4.63 -2.98 3.04
C GLU A 35 4.46 -3.46 1.60
N VAL A 36 4.23 -2.51 0.71
CA VAL A 36 4.08 -2.76 -0.73
C VAL A 36 5.45 -2.76 -1.39
N ASP A 37 5.66 -3.66 -2.37
CA ASP A 37 6.89 -3.68 -3.13
C ASP A 37 7.04 -2.39 -3.95
N VAL A 38 8.14 -1.68 -3.69
CA VAL A 38 8.46 -0.41 -4.35
C VAL A 38 8.65 -0.59 -5.86
N ILE A 39 9.22 -1.72 -6.30
CA ILE A 39 9.40 -2.02 -7.72
C ILE A 39 8.04 -2.20 -8.39
N ALA A 40 7.12 -2.93 -7.75
CA ALA A 40 5.77 -3.11 -8.29
C ALA A 40 5.05 -1.77 -8.49
N ARG A 41 5.19 -0.83 -7.55
CA ARG A 41 4.66 0.54 -7.67
C ARG A 41 5.25 1.30 -8.86
N TYR A 42 6.56 1.16 -9.10
CA TYR A 42 7.19 1.80 -10.26
C TYR A 42 6.77 1.16 -11.58
N ILE A 43 6.64 -0.18 -11.63
CA ILE A 43 6.13 -0.90 -12.80
C ILE A 43 4.69 -0.47 -13.12
N GLU A 44 3.82 -0.40 -12.12
CA GLU A 44 2.46 0.12 -12.28
C GLU A 44 2.44 1.52 -12.90
N ARG A 45 3.29 2.42 -12.40
CA ARG A 45 3.43 3.77 -12.96
C ARG A 45 3.96 3.80 -14.39
N LEU A 46 4.89 2.90 -14.73
CA LEU A 46 5.38 2.77 -16.11
C LEU A 46 4.30 2.21 -17.05
N MET A 47 3.48 1.27 -16.58
CA MET A 47 2.43 0.64 -17.38
C MET A 47 1.19 1.53 -17.57
N LEU A 48 0.84 2.34 -16.57
CA LEU A 48 -0.33 3.23 -16.60
C LEU A 48 0.02 4.68 -16.98
N GLY A 49 1.31 5.02 -17.08
CA GLY A 49 1.77 6.40 -17.32
C GLY A 49 1.33 7.35 -16.20
N ASP A 50 1.06 8.61 -16.55
CA ASP A 50 0.59 9.63 -15.59
C ASP A 50 -0.75 9.30 -14.92
N LYS A 51 -1.52 8.34 -15.46
CA LYS A 51 -2.78 7.88 -14.84
C LYS A 51 -2.60 7.08 -13.54
N ALA A 52 -1.40 6.56 -13.26
CA ALA A 52 -1.11 5.95 -11.94
C ALA A 52 -0.99 6.97 -10.80
N ALA A 53 -0.80 8.25 -11.13
CA ALA A 53 -0.73 9.33 -10.16
C ALA A 53 -2.10 9.94 -9.84
N GLU A 54 -3.15 9.55 -10.57
CA GLU A 54 -4.52 9.93 -10.27
C GLU A 54 -5.05 9.01 -9.16
N PRO A 55 -5.30 9.51 -7.94
CA PRO A 55 -5.90 8.70 -6.90
C PRO A 55 -7.27 8.25 -7.41
N SER A 56 -7.48 6.93 -7.42
CA SER A 56 -8.79 6.34 -7.68
C SER A 56 -9.82 7.05 -6.81
N SER A 57 -10.70 7.82 -7.45
CA SER A 57 -11.71 8.65 -6.78
C SER A 57 -12.76 7.74 -6.14
N GLN A 58 -12.42 7.15 -5.01
CA GLN A 58 -13.34 6.54 -4.08
C GLN A 58 -13.01 7.11 -2.70
N ASP A 59 -14.02 7.72 -2.08
CA ASP A 59 -14.04 8.37 -0.77
C ASP A 59 -13.58 9.85 -0.70
N GLY A 60 -14.47 10.74 -1.17
CA GLY A 60 -15.07 11.81 -0.35
C GLY A 60 -14.21 12.83 0.40
N LYS A 61 -12.88 12.81 0.30
CA LYS A 61 -12.03 13.88 0.85
C LYS A 61 -11.95 14.99 -0.18
N LYS A 62 -12.52 16.16 0.15
CA LYS A 62 -12.35 17.42 -0.59
C LYS A 62 -10.91 17.50 -1.07
N ASP A 63 -10.72 17.43 -2.38
CA ASP A 63 -9.44 17.72 -3.01
C ASP A 63 -8.92 19.03 -2.43
N ILE A 64 -7.67 19.00 -2.00
CA ILE A 64 -7.00 20.18 -1.48
C ILE A 64 -6.91 21.17 -2.64
N SER A 65 -7.87 22.11 -2.68
CA SER A 65 -7.96 23.09 -3.75
C SER A 65 -6.78 24.05 -3.71
N MET A 66 -6.40 24.58 -4.88
CA MET A 66 -5.34 25.60 -4.98
C MET A 66 -5.62 26.82 -4.10
N ALA A 67 -6.90 27.16 -3.90
CA ALA A 67 -7.31 28.22 -2.98
C ALA A 67 -6.95 27.92 -1.52
N PHE A 68 -7.13 26.67 -1.06
CA PHE A 68 -6.77 26.25 0.30
C PHE A 68 -5.24 26.31 0.53
N LEU A 69 -4.44 25.93 -0.47
CA LEU A 69 -2.98 25.99 -0.39
C LEU A 69 -2.48 27.44 -0.33
N ALA A 70 -3.09 28.33 -1.11
CA ALA A 70 -2.77 29.76 -1.11
C ALA A 70 -3.13 30.41 0.24
N GLU A 71 -4.31 30.13 0.78
CA GLU A 71 -4.78 30.66 2.07
C GLU A 71 -3.88 30.25 3.24
N ASN A 72 -3.28 29.06 3.18
CA ASN A 72 -2.40 28.54 4.22
C ASN A 72 -0.90 28.78 3.93
N GLY A 73 -0.56 29.62 2.95
CA GLY A 73 0.80 30.11 2.74
C GLY A 73 1.77 29.12 2.08
N TYR A 74 1.26 28.09 1.39
CA TYR A 74 2.08 27.09 0.69
C TYR A 74 2.46 27.49 -0.74
N LEU A 75 1.92 28.60 -1.25
CA LEU A 75 2.27 29.18 -2.54
C LEU A 75 2.81 30.59 -2.30
N LYS A 76 4.10 30.79 -2.58
CA LYS A 76 4.76 32.11 -2.64
C LYS A 76 4.97 32.50 -4.09
#